data_AF-A0A0F2QWB3-F1
#
_entry.id   AF-A0A0F2QWB3-F1
#
_cell.length_a   1.000
_cell.length_b   1.000
_cell.length_c   1.000
_cell.angle_alpha   90.00
_cell.angle_beta   90.00
_cell.angle_gamma   90.00
#
_symmetry.space_group_name_H-M   'P 1'
#
loop_
_entity.id
_entity.type
_entity.pdbx_description
1 polymer ?
#
loop_
_entity_poly.entity_id
_entity_poly.type
_entity_poly.pdbx_seq_one_letter_code
_entity_poly.pdbx_strand_id
1 'polypeptide(L)'
;MVVQSGSKVMTTREAITQFVKDGDSVITGNYNESMPMSLLFEIIRQKKKGLTYFSQSGSLDGEFMVFSGSVDKMFSAFVHKWGGRERGGVIEQYQRSGKLQIEDYTNFTYNARLFAGSCGYSYMPVLESIMDSDVFKVRGFMGDKKFGTTTCPFTGRTIPVVPAANPDVCVLHVQRADKFGNAQHWGGLGSTVHACLASKKIIVTCEELVESDVIKSSPHHTIVPGFRVSAVIEEPYGCHPFELVGYRGLDTAMFSLINQAFKAEDGLKNYFDEWVYGLPDRAAYMKHYVKIFGQQMLNNYQARSYHSAPANYGIPFQSGWDHNGISHDLGVDREGLEQLIEKKGELVDVK
;
A
#
# COMPACT_ATOMS: atom_id res chain seq x y z
N MET A 1 -28.38 3.60 0.49
CA MET A 1 -27.99 4.29 1.74
C MET A 1 -26.47 4.31 1.81
N VAL A 2 -25.85 5.43 1.45
CA VAL A 2 -24.42 5.64 1.74
C VAL A 2 -24.36 5.93 3.24
N VAL A 3 -23.86 4.98 4.03
CA VAL A 3 -23.52 5.25 5.42
C VAL A 3 -22.54 6.42 5.40
N GLN A 4 -22.96 7.59 5.88
CA GLN A 4 -22.03 8.68 6.18
C GLN A 4 -21.13 8.17 7.32
N SER A 5 -20.05 7.47 6.97
CA SER A 5 -19.02 7.16 7.95
C SER A 5 -18.40 8.48 8.37
N GLY A 6 -18.28 8.73 9.68
CA GLY A 6 -17.57 9.90 10.20
C GLY A 6 -16.15 9.98 9.66
N SER A 7 -15.51 11.14 9.86
CA SER A 7 -14.11 11.34 9.51
C SER A 7 -13.24 10.21 10.07
N LYS A 8 -12.35 9.68 9.23
CA LYS A 8 -11.35 8.65 9.61
C LYS A 8 -9.96 9.26 9.84
N VAL A 9 -9.89 10.59 9.82
CA VAL A 9 -8.65 11.34 10.00
C VAL A 9 -8.20 11.24 11.44
N MET A 10 -6.95 10.82 11.64
CA MET A 10 -6.30 10.71 12.95
C MET A 10 -4.78 10.85 12.79
N THR A 11 -4.05 10.89 13.91
CA THR A 11 -2.59 10.88 13.88
C THR A 11 -2.03 9.49 13.56
N THR A 12 -0.80 9.43 13.03
CA THR A 12 -0.08 8.16 12.82
C THR A 12 0.01 7.33 14.10
N ARG A 13 0.27 7.97 15.25
CA ARG A 13 0.33 7.29 16.54
C ARG A 13 -0.99 6.64 16.95
N GLU A 14 -2.10 7.36 16.80
CA GLU A 14 -3.44 6.83 17.09
C GLU A 14 -3.77 5.66 16.17
N ALA A 15 -3.52 5.79 14.87
CA ALA A 15 -3.80 4.75 13.88
C ALA A 15 -3.04 3.45 14.20
N ILE A 16 -1.73 3.53 14.43
CA ILE A 16 -0.93 2.33 14.76
C ILE A 16 -1.34 1.75 16.12
N THR A 17 -1.63 2.59 17.12
CA THR A 17 -2.10 2.12 18.43
C THR A 17 -3.40 1.34 18.31
N GLN A 18 -4.34 1.88 17.53
CA GLN A 18 -5.69 1.35 17.40
C GLN A 18 -5.73 0.10 16.53
N PHE A 19 -5.04 0.10 15.39
CA PHE A 19 -5.26 -0.90 14.34
C PHE A 19 -4.17 -1.96 14.20
N VAL A 20 -2.96 -1.74 14.72
CA VAL A 20 -1.86 -2.72 14.72
C VAL A 20 -1.67 -3.30 16.12
N LYS A 21 -1.84 -4.61 16.24
CA LYS A 21 -1.66 -5.36 17.50
C LYS A 21 -0.44 -6.29 17.40
N ASP A 22 0.10 -6.65 18.55
CA ASP A 22 1.14 -7.68 18.60
C ASP A 22 0.57 -8.99 18.04
N GLY A 23 1.36 -9.71 17.26
CA GLY A 23 0.92 -10.92 16.56
C GLY A 23 0.22 -10.70 15.23
N ASP A 24 -0.13 -9.46 14.86
CA ASP A 24 -0.80 -9.18 13.58
C ASP A 24 0.11 -9.54 12.39
N SER A 25 -0.52 -9.95 11.29
CA SER A 25 0.12 -9.95 9.99
C SER A 25 0.05 -8.58 9.33
N VAL A 26 1.21 -8.03 8.93
CA VAL A 26 1.34 -6.68 8.38
C VAL A 26 1.94 -6.74 6.98
N ILE A 27 1.34 -6.02 6.04
CA ILE A 27 1.83 -5.86 4.67
C ILE A 27 1.97 -4.38 4.32
N THR A 28 2.98 -4.05 3.51
CA THR A 28 3.09 -2.74 2.86
C THR A 28 2.38 -2.77 1.50
N GLY A 29 1.47 -1.83 1.28
CA GLY A 29 0.91 -1.55 -0.04
C GLY A 29 1.91 -0.72 -0.84
N ASN A 30 2.87 -1.35 -1.51
CA ASN A 30 3.90 -0.66 -2.28
C ASN A 30 4.42 -1.52 -3.45
N TYR A 31 5.21 -0.91 -4.35
CA TYR A 31 5.92 -1.63 -5.40
C TYR A 31 7.25 -0.94 -5.74
N ASN A 32 8.23 -1.03 -4.84
CA ASN A 32 9.50 -0.28 -4.85
C ASN A 32 9.38 1.25 -4.77
N GLU A 33 8.24 1.82 -5.16
CA GLU A 33 7.83 3.19 -4.87
C GLU A 33 6.77 3.23 -3.75
N SER A 34 6.50 4.42 -3.21
CA SER A 34 5.46 4.67 -2.21
C SER A 34 5.58 3.87 -0.90
N MET A 35 6.81 3.64 -0.44
CA MET A 35 7.06 2.88 0.78
C MET A 35 6.54 3.64 2.02
N PRO A 36 5.61 3.11 2.84
CA PRO A 36 4.99 3.85 3.94
C PRO A 36 5.89 3.95 5.20
N MET A 37 7.07 4.57 5.06
CA MET A 37 8.09 4.60 6.10
C MET A 37 7.61 5.29 7.39
N SER A 38 6.73 6.30 7.32
CA SER A 38 6.15 6.93 8.53
C SER A 38 5.38 5.93 9.39
N LEU A 39 4.56 5.09 8.76
CA LEU A 39 3.80 4.04 9.45
C LEU A 39 4.73 2.95 9.99
N LEU A 40 5.73 2.52 9.22
CA LEU A 40 6.70 1.52 9.69
C LEU A 40 7.51 2.04 10.89
N PHE A 41 7.97 3.30 10.84
CA PHE A 41 8.69 3.90 11.97
C PHE A 41 7.81 4.01 13.22
N GLU A 42 6.52 4.29 13.07
CA GLU A 42 5.61 4.32 14.22
C GLU A 42 5.35 2.92 14.78
N ILE A 43 5.21 1.89 13.94
CA ILE A 43 5.14 0.49 14.39
C ILE A 43 6.38 0.14 15.24
N ILE A 44 7.56 0.49 14.74
CA ILE A 44 8.84 0.28 15.42
C ILE A 44 8.92 1.07 16.73
N ARG A 45 8.53 2.35 16.72
CA ARG A 45 8.56 3.25 17.88
C ARG A 45 7.64 2.76 19.00
N GLN A 46 6.47 2.25 18.64
CA GLN A 46 5.54 1.62 19.58
C GLN A 46 5.98 0.21 20.03
N LYS A 47 7.08 -0.31 19.47
CA LYS A 47 7.65 -1.62 19.80
C LYS A 47 6.64 -2.75 19.67
N LYS A 48 5.84 -2.75 18.58
CA LYS A 48 4.97 -3.88 18.26
C LYS A 48 5.80 -5.14 18.07
N LYS A 49 5.30 -6.30 18.46
CA LYS A 49 6.07 -7.56 18.46
C LYS A 49 5.28 -8.74 17.90
N GLY A 50 6.00 -9.80 17.57
CA GLY A 50 5.41 -11.05 17.10
C GLY A 50 4.75 -10.93 15.73
N LEU A 51 5.08 -9.90 14.95
CA LEU A 51 4.41 -9.63 13.70
C LEU A 51 4.80 -10.67 12.64
N THR A 52 3.84 -10.97 11.75
CA THR A 52 4.13 -11.67 10.49
C THR A 52 4.20 -10.65 9.36
N TYR A 53 5.38 -10.42 8.80
CA TYR A 53 5.59 -9.38 7.81
C TYR A 53 5.54 -9.90 6.37
N PHE A 54 4.83 -9.19 5.51
CA PHE A 54 4.68 -9.51 4.10
C PHE A 54 5.48 -8.51 3.27
N SER A 55 6.57 -8.97 2.65
CA SER A 55 7.45 -8.13 1.85
C SER A 55 7.63 -8.72 0.45
N GLN A 56 7.00 -8.10 -0.55
CA GLN A 56 7.07 -8.58 -1.94
C GLN A 56 8.44 -8.27 -2.55
N SER A 57 8.80 -6.99 -2.61
CA SER A 57 10.08 -6.51 -3.13
C SER A 57 10.86 -5.88 -1.99
N GLY A 58 11.25 -6.72 -1.04
CA GLY A 58 11.87 -6.30 0.21
C GLY A 58 13.09 -5.44 -0.04
N SER A 59 13.02 -4.24 0.54
CA SER A 59 14.07 -3.24 0.52
C SER A 59 14.38 -2.90 1.99
N LEU A 60 14.40 -1.62 2.31
CA LEU A 60 14.68 -1.13 3.66
C LEU A 60 13.60 -1.50 4.68
N ASP A 61 12.36 -1.65 4.22
CA ASP A 61 11.19 -1.94 5.03
C ASP A 61 11.36 -3.25 5.83
N GLY A 62 11.69 -4.35 5.15
CA GLY A 62 11.89 -5.64 5.78
C GLY A 62 13.10 -5.63 6.72
N GLU A 63 14.22 -5.05 6.29
CA GLU A 63 15.44 -5.00 7.11
C GLU A 63 15.21 -4.23 8.42
N PHE A 64 14.53 -3.10 8.37
CA PHE A 64 14.22 -2.30 9.56
C PHE A 64 13.21 -2.97 10.48
N MET A 65 12.16 -3.56 9.91
CA MET A 65 11.15 -4.28 10.68
C MET A 65 11.77 -5.48 11.41
N VAL A 66 12.67 -6.22 10.77
CA VAL A 66 13.40 -7.33 11.41
C VAL A 66 14.42 -6.83 12.42
N PHE A 67 15.24 -5.83 12.09
CA PHE A 67 16.23 -5.26 13.01
C PHE A 67 15.61 -4.72 14.30
N SER A 68 14.42 -4.11 14.20
CA SER A 68 13.69 -3.59 15.36
C SER A 68 13.26 -4.65 16.38
N GLY A 69 13.28 -5.93 15.99
CA GLY A 69 12.72 -7.03 16.78
C GLY A 69 11.19 -7.10 16.74
N SER A 70 10.54 -6.47 15.76
CA SER A 70 9.07 -6.47 15.64
C SER A 70 8.53 -7.74 14.95
N VAL A 71 9.37 -8.41 14.14
CA VAL A 71 8.95 -9.47 13.21
C VAL A 71 9.54 -10.82 13.60
N ASP A 72 8.67 -11.82 13.74
CA ASP A 72 9.06 -13.22 14.01
C ASP A 72 8.98 -14.10 12.74
N LYS A 73 8.07 -13.73 11.83
CA LYS A 73 7.78 -14.48 10.60
C LYS A 73 7.74 -13.54 9.41
N MET A 74 8.27 -13.97 8.28
CA MET A 74 8.28 -13.17 7.06
C MET A 74 7.87 -13.98 5.84
N PHE A 75 7.00 -13.42 5.01
CA PHE A 75 6.79 -13.84 3.64
C PHE A 75 7.62 -12.96 2.71
N SER A 76 8.48 -13.57 1.90
CA SER A 76 9.37 -12.86 0.98
C SER A 76 9.17 -13.35 -0.46
N ALA A 77 9.38 -12.45 -1.42
CA ALA A 77 9.64 -12.83 -2.81
C ALA A 77 10.99 -12.34 -3.34
N PHE A 78 11.49 -11.24 -2.77
CA PHE A 78 12.82 -10.71 -3.00
C PHE A 78 13.25 -9.93 -1.75
N VAL A 79 14.54 -9.96 -1.43
CA VAL A 79 15.13 -9.16 -0.34
C VAL A 79 16.45 -8.55 -0.83
N HIS A 80 16.55 -7.23 -0.76
CA HIS A 80 17.80 -6.51 -1.02
C HIS A 80 18.78 -6.64 0.16
N LYS A 81 20.04 -6.96 -0.11
CA LYS A 81 21.09 -7.10 0.92
C LYS A 81 21.81 -5.77 1.18
N TRP A 82 21.34 -4.99 2.14
CA TRP A 82 21.88 -3.66 2.44
C TRP A 82 23.32 -3.64 2.98
N GLY A 83 23.77 -4.69 3.67
CA GLY A 83 25.16 -4.82 4.14
C GLY A 83 26.15 -5.33 3.08
N GLY A 84 25.72 -5.48 1.83
CA GLY A 84 26.55 -6.01 0.74
C GLY A 84 26.86 -7.51 0.88
N ARG A 85 27.80 -8.00 0.07
CA ARG A 85 28.16 -9.44 0.02
C ARG A 85 28.91 -9.92 1.26
N GLU A 86 29.67 -9.05 1.92
CA GLU A 86 30.54 -9.43 3.03
C GLU A 86 29.78 -9.54 4.34
N ARG A 87 29.01 -8.50 4.72
CA ARG A 87 28.25 -8.50 5.99
C ARG A 87 26.85 -9.13 5.85
N GLY A 88 26.29 -9.17 4.64
CA GLY A 88 24.92 -9.63 4.40
C GLY A 88 23.85 -8.66 4.90
N GLY A 89 22.58 -9.00 4.70
CA GLY A 89 21.43 -8.26 5.24
C GLY A 89 21.06 -8.68 6.66
N VAL A 90 20.30 -7.85 7.39
CA VAL A 90 19.79 -8.21 8.72
C VAL A 90 18.85 -9.40 8.61
N ILE A 91 17.98 -9.43 7.60
CA ILE A 91 17.09 -10.56 7.32
C ILE A 91 17.88 -11.87 7.18
N GLU A 92 18.96 -11.86 6.40
CA GLU A 92 19.81 -13.04 6.22
C GLU A 92 20.46 -13.48 7.54
N GLN A 93 21.00 -12.55 8.32
CA GLN A 93 21.61 -12.84 9.62
C GLN A 93 20.59 -13.43 10.61
N TYR A 94 19.39 -12.85 10.67
CA TYR A 94 18.33 -13.30 11.57
C TYR A 94 17.78 -14.66 11.14
N GLN A 95 17.59 -14.89 9.85
CA GLN A 95 17.18 -16.19 9.31
C GLN A 95 18.21 -17.27 9.66
N ARG A 96 19.51 -17.02 9.40
CA ARG A 96 20.58 -18.00 9.68
C ARG A 96 20.74 -18.29 11.16
N SER A 97 20.48 -17.31 12.03
CA SER A 97 20.52 -17.49 13.48
C SER A 97 19.27 -18.16 14.06
N GLY A 98 18.24 -18.41 13.25
CA GLY A 98 16.95 -18.97 13.69
C GLY A 98 16.04 -17.98 14.40
N LYS A 99 16.39 -16.69 14.44
CA LYS A 99 15.57 -15.63 15.05
C LYS A 99 14.40 -15.16 14.18
N LEU A 100 14.44 -15.47 12.89
CA LEU A 100 13.40 -15.12 11.93
C LEU A 100 13.01 -16.36 11.12
N GLN A 101 11.72 -16.68 11.08
CA GLN A 101 11.20 -17.72 10.22
C GLN A 101 10.77 -17.09 8.89
N ILE A 102 11.18 -17.68 7.77
CA ILE A 102 10.90 -17.14 6.43
C ILE A 102 10.17 -18.17 5.59
N GLU A 103 9.24 -17.68 4.77
CA GLU A 103 8.63 -18.44 3.69
C GLU A 103 8.80 -17.69 2.36
N ASP A 104 9.68 -18.21 1.51
CA ASP A 104 9.96 -17.64 0.19
C ASP A 104 8.93 -18.08 -0.85
N TYR A 105 8.51 -17.13 -1.68
CA TYR A 105 7.71 -17.30 -2.87
C TYR A 105 8.42 -16.69 -4.07
N THR A 106 8.01 -17.03 -5.29
CA THR A 106 8.36 -16.21 -6.46
C THR A 106 7.50 -14.95 -6.48
N ASN A 107 7.92 -13.88 -7.15
CA ASN A 107 7.09 -12.69 -7.32
C ASN A 107 5.69 -13.03 -7.86
N PHE A 108 5.59 -13.95 -8.81
CA PHE A 108 4.32 -14.40 -9.36
C PHE A 108 3.46 -15.12 -8.30
N THR A 109 4.02 -16.13 -7.63
CA THR A 109 3.26 -16.92 -6.65
C THR A 109 2.87 -16.09 -5.43
N TYR A 110 3.71 -15.16 -4.98
CA TYR A 110 3.40 -14.19 -3.93
C TYR A 110 2.18 -13.33 -4.32
N ASN A 111 2.21 -12.73 -5.52
CA ASN A 111 1.12 -11.89 -6.01
C ASN A 111 -0.16 -12.69 -6.27
N ALA A 112 -0.05 -13.95 -6.71
CA ALA A 112 -1.21 -14.84 -6.85
C ALA A 112 -1.93 -15.05 -5.50
N ARG A 113 -1.19 -15.12 -4.39
CA ARG A 113 -1.79 -15.19 -3.04
C ARG A 113 -2.57 -13.93 -2.68
N LEU A 114 -2.01 -12.76 -2.97
CA LEU A 114 -2.69 -11.47 -2.74
C LEU A 114 -3.92 -11.31 -3.63
N PHE A 115 -3.81 -11.70 -4.90
CA PHE A 115 -4.94 -11.69 -5.83
C PHE A 115 -6.07 -12.58 -5.30
N ALA A 116 -5.77 -13.81 -4.91
CA ALA A 116 -6.73 -14.74 -4.32
C ALA A 116 -7.44 -14.12 -3.10
N GLY A 117 -6.67 -13.54 -2.17
CA GLY A 117 -7.20 -12.87 -0.98
C GLY A 117 -8.10 -11.68 -1.34
N SER A 118 -7.68 -10.86 -2.30
CA SER A 118 -8.45 -9.69 -2.75
C SER A 118 -9.80 -10.06 -3.39
N CYS A 119 -9.87 -11.22 -4.04
CA CYS A 119 -11.09 -11.76 -4.63
C CYS A 119 -11.94 -12.58 -3.64
N GLY A 120 -11.45 -12.83 -2.41
CA GLY A 120 -12.11 -13.70 -1.44
C GLY A 120 -12.01 -15.20 -1.77
N TYR A 121 -11.06 -15.60 -2.62
CA TYR A 121 -10.79 -17.01 -2.91
C TYR A 121 -9.92 -17.64 -1.83
N SER A 122 -10.04 -18.95 -1.65
CA SER A 122 -9.21 -19.71 -0.70
C SER A 122 -7.81 -20.04 -1.23
N TYR A 123 -7.68 -20.19 -2.55
CA TYR A 123 -6.42 -20.48 -3.24
C TYR A 123 -6.47 -20.00 -4.70
N MET A 124 -5.31 -19.96 -5.36
CA MET A 124 -5.19 -19.68 -6.80
C MET A 124 -4.27 -20.70 -7.49
N PRO A 125 -4.64 -21.20 -8.69
CA PRO A 125 -3.73 -22.01 -9.51
C PRO A 125 -2.54 -21.18 -9.98
N VAL A 126 -1.37 -21.80 -10.03
CA VAL A 126 -0.13 -21.17 -10.48
C VAL A 126 0.53 -22.03 -11.57
N LEU A 127 1.58 -21.49 -12.21
CA LEU A 127 2.27 -22.18 -13.30
C LEU A 127 2.92 -23.49 -12.80
N GLU A 128 2.76 -24.57 -13.58
CA GLU A 128 3.25 -25.93 -13.24
C GLU A 128 4.76 -25.95 -12.95
N SER A 129 5.54 -25.13 -13.66
CA SER A 129 6.99 -25.02 -13.52
C SER A 129 7.47 -24.62 -12.11
N ILE A 130 6.58 -24.10 -11.26
CA ILE A 130 6.93 -23.83 -9.86
C ILE A 130 7.37 -25.11 -9.15
N MET A 131 6.79 -26.27 -9.49
CA MET A 131 7.06 -27.55 -8.84
C MET A 131 8.51 -28.02 -9.01
N ASP A 132 9.18 -27.55 -10.06
CA ASP A 132 10.57 -27.88 -10.34
C ASP A 132 11.56 -27.04 -9.50
N SER A 133 11.11 -25.96 -8.88
CA SER A 133 11.94 -25.02 -8.12
C SER A 133 12.08 -25.35 -6.64
N ASP A 134 13.17 -24.91 -6.01
CA ASP A 134 13.33 -25.00 -4.55
C ASP A 134 12.31 -24.17 -3.78
N VAL A 135 11.72 -23.13 -4.39
CA VAL A 135 10.60 -22.38 -3.80
C VAL A 135 9.43 -23.32 -3.50
N PHE A 136 9.15 -24.29 -4.40
CA PHE A 136 8.13 -25.31 -4.18
C PHE A 136 8.61 -26.52 -3.40
N LYS A 137 9.92 -26.80 -3.28
CA LYS A 137 10.41 -28.00 -2.59
C LYS A 137 10.75 -27.72 -1.12
N VAL A 138 11.32 -26.55 -0.83
CA VAL A 138 11.68 -26.12 0.52
C VAL A 138 10.45 -25.62 1.27
N ARG A 139 10.31 -26.05 2.52
CA ARG A 139 9.21 -25.69 3.43
C ARG A 139 9.77 -24.92 4.61
N GLY A 140 9.27 -23.70 4.82
CA GLY A 140 9.52 -22.91 6.02
C GLY A 140 8.46 -23.18 7.10
N PHE A 141 8.07 -22.12 7.82
CA PHE A 141 7.11 -22.23 8.92
C PHE A 141 5.69 -22.60 8.48
N MET A 142 5.34 -22.48 7.19
CA MET A 142 4.03 -22.92 6.71
C MET A 142 3.93 -24.44 6.56
N GLY A 143 5.05 -25.16 6.46
CA GLY A 143 5.02 -26.58 6.12
C GLY A 143 4.21 -26.83 4.84
N ASP A 144 3.52 -27.96 4.77
CA ASP A 144 2.71 -28.37 3.60
C ASP A 144 1.58 -27.40 3.22
N LYS A 145 1.29 -26.39 4.05
CA LYS A 145 0.34 -25.34 3.72
C LYS A 145 0.90 -24.30 2.75
N LYS A 146 2.22 -24.31 2.47
CA LYS A 146 2.86 -23.34 1.57
C LYS A 146 2.32 -23.42 0.13
N PHE A 147 2.19 -24.64 -0.38
CA PHE A 147 1.70 -24.98 -1.70
C PHE A 147 0.88 -26.26 -1.62
N GLY A 148 -0.15 -26.37 -2.45
CA GLY A 148 -0.90 -27.60 -2.66
C GLY A 148 -0.96 -27.97 -4.14
N THR A 149 -1.74 -29.00 -4.45
CA THR A 149 -2.13 -29.35 -5.83
C THR A 149 -3.64 -29.59 -5.89
N THR A 150 -4.23 -29.40 -7.08
CA THR A 150 -5.64 -29.72 -7.34
C THR A 150 -5.79 -30.34 -8.72
N THR A 151 -6.83 -31.14 -8.92
CA THR A 151 -7.13 -31.75 -10.22
C THR A 151 -8.15 -30.91 -10.96
N CYS A 152 -7.79 -30.43 -12.15
CA CYS A 152 -8.69 -29.66 -13.00
C CYS A 152 -9.86 -30.54 -13.47
N PRO A 153 -11.13 -30.18 -13.18
CA PRO A 153 -12.27 -31.02 -13.54
C PRO A 153 -12.52 -31.08 -15.05
N PHE A 154 -11.99 -30.11 -15.82
CA PHE A 154 -12.17 -30.04 -17.27
C PHE A 154 -11.07 -30.75 -18.06
N THR A 155 -9.87 -30.88 -17.50
CA THR A 155 -8.70 -31.43 -18.21
C THR A 155 -8.05 -32.63 -17.53
N GLY A 156 -8.43 -32.95 -16.29
CA GLY A 156 -7.81 -34.00 -15.49
C GLY A 156 -6.38 -33.70 -15.04
N ARG A 157 -5.79 -32.57 -15.44
CA ARG A 157 -4.42 -32.19 -15.08
C ARG A 157 -4.32 -31.83 -13.59
N THR A 158 -3.23 -32.25 -12.97
CA THR A 158 -2.86 -31.83 -11.62
C THR A 158 -2.14 -30.48 -11.70
N ILE A 159 -2.68 -29.47 -11.04
CA ILE A 159 -2.20 -28.08 -11.10
C ILE A 159 -1.72 -27.66 -9.71
N PRO A 160 -0.52 -27.06 -9.56
CA PRO A 160 -0.10 -26.50 -8.28
C PRO A 160 -0.93 -25.27 -7.91
N VAL A 161 -1.18 -25.10 -6.62
CA VAL A 161 -1.95 -23.99 -6.07
C VAL A 161 -1.22 -23.33 -4.91
N VAL A 162 -1.48 -22.04 -4.70
CA VAL A 162 -1.05 -21.30 -3.52
C VAL A 162 -2.25 -20.89 -2.67
N PRO A 163 -2.16 -20.90 -1.33
CA PRO A 163 -3.24 -20.42 -0.47
C PRO A 163 -3.34 -18.90 -0.54
N ALA A 164 -4.55 -18.36 -0.42
CA ALA A 164 -4.74 -16.91 -0.34
C ALA A 164 -3.99 -16.28 0.84
N ALA A 165 -3.48 -15.07 0.62
CA ALA A 165 -2.93 -14.23 1.68
C ALA A 165 -4.01 -13.25 2.13
N ASN A 166 -4.29 -13.19 3.43
CA ASN A 166 -5.26 -12.26 4.01
C ASN A 166 -4.64 -11.54 5.22
N PRO A 167 -3.74 -10.57 5.01
CA PRO A 167 -3.05 -9.88 6.10
C PRO A 167 -4.04 -9.15 7.03
N ASP A 168 -3.70 -9.00 8.30
CA ASP A 168 -4.54 -8.31 9.27
C ASP A 168 -4.54 -6.81 9.02
N VAL A 169 -3.38 -6.24 8.66
CA VAL A 169 -3.22 -4.81 8.40
C VAL A 169 -2.37 -4.56 7.15
N CYS A 170 -2.92 -3.76 6.22
CA CYS A 170 -2.14 -3.09 5.18
C CYS A 170 -1.79 -1.67 5.64
N VAL A 171 -0.52 -1.30 5.55
CA VAL A 171 -0.06 0.09 5.64
C VAL A 171 0.24 0.61 4.24
N LEU A 172 -0.30 1.78 3.91
CA LEU A 172 -0.23 2.37 2.58
C LEU A 172 0.17 3.84 2.71
N HIS A 173 1.03 4.29 1.79
CA HIS A 173 1.23 5.70 1.54
C HIS A 173 0.74 6.02 0.13
N VAL A 174 0.06 7.15 -0.02
CA VAL A 174 -0.48 7.60 -1.30
C VAL A 174 -0.23 9.08 -1.48
N GLN A 175 -0.41 9.57 -2.70
CA GLN A 175 -0.37 10.99 -2.97
C GLN A 175 -1.55 11.72 -2.33
N ARG A 176 -2.79 11.23 -2.55
CA ARG A 176 -4.00 11.91 -2.10
C ARG A 176 -4.98 10.98 -1.41
N ALA A 177 -5.65 11.47 -0.39
CA ALA A 177 -6.83 10.82 0.16
C ALA A 177 -7.85 11.88 0.59
N ASP A 178 -9.13 11.48 0.73
CA ASP A 178 -10.12 12.28 1.45
C ASP A 178 -10.33 11.77 2.88
N LYS A 179 -11.05 12.56 3.69
CA LYS A 179 -11.34 12.22 5.10
C LYS A 179 -12.16 10.95 5.31
N PHE A 180 -12.77 10.40 4.25
CA PHE A 180 -13.55 9.16 4.28
C PHE A 180 -12.70 7.93 3.91
N GLY A 181 -11.48 8.17 3.40
CA GLY A 181 -10.50 7.16 3.05
C GLY A 181 -10.49 6.76 1.58
N ASN A 182 -11.12 7.53 0.68
CA ASN A 182 -10.92 7.28 -0.74
C ASN A 182 -9.49 7.69 -1.09
N ALA A 183 -8.63 6.70 -1.36
CA ALA A 183 -7.20 6.89 -1.52
C ALA A 183 -6.80 6.79 -3.00
N GLN A 184 -6.16 7.84 -3.51
CA GLN A 184 -5.67 7.93 -4.88
C GLN A 184 -4.17 7.68 -4.96
N HIS A 185 -3.78 6.73 -5.80
CA HIS A 185 -2.39 6.42 -6.09
C HIS A 185 -2.15 6.42 -7.60
N TRP A 186 -1.04 7.01 -8.03
CA TRP A 186 -0.55 6.93 -9.41
C TRP A 186 0.95 6.58 -9.43
N GLY A 187 1.43 6.11 -10.58
CA GLY A 187 2.76 5.50 -10.72
C GLY A 187 2.70 3.98 -10.88
N GLY A 188 3.80 3.30 -10.54
CA GLY A 188 3.89 1.85 -10.54
C GLY A 188 3.07 1.21 -9.41
N LEU A 189 1.83 0.84 -9.71
CA LEU A 189 0.93 0.23 -8.71
C LEU A 189 1.38 -1.17 -8.26
N GLY A 190 1.96 -1.98 -9.16
CA GLY A 190 2.38 -3.35 -8.86
C GLY A 190 1.33 -4.16 -8.09
N SER A 191 1.69 -4.67 -6.90
CA SER A 191 0.79 -5.44 -6.05
C SER A 191 -0.03 -4.59 -5.07
N THR A 192 0.13 -3.26 -5.05
CA THR A 192 -0.41 -2.36 -4.03
C THR A 192 -1.92 -2.52 -3.84
N VAL A 193 -2.67 -2.54 -4.94
CA VAL A 193 -4.15 -2.73 -4.92
C VAL A 193 -4.50 -4.06 -4.27
N HIS A 194 -3.84 -5.15 -4.66
CA HIS A 194 -4.10 -6.49 -4.13
C HIS A 194 -3.71 -6.60 -2.65
N ALA A 195 -2.58 -6.01 -2.24
CA ALA A 195 -2.16 -5.98 -0.84
C ALA A 195 -3.20 -5.27 0.04
N CYS A 196 -3.73 -4.13 -0.43
CA CYS A 196 -4.79 -3.40 0.24
C CYS A 196 -6.08 -4.22 0.31
N LEU A 197 -6.58 -4.71 -0.83
CA LEU A 197 -7.87 -5.38 -0.92
C LEU A 197 -7.88 -6.80 -0.35
N ALA A 198 -6.73 -7.44 -0.18
CA ALA A 198 -6.59 -8.70 0.54
C ALA A 198 -6.55 -8.51 2.07
N SER A 199 -6.27 -7.30 2.55
CA SER A 199 -6.11 -7.03 3.98
C SER A 199 -7.42 -6.71 4.69
N LYS A 200 -7.50 -7.09 5.97
CA LYS A 200 -8.69 -6.85 6.81
C LYS A 200 -8.85 -5.38 7.19
N LYS A 201 -7.74 -4.72 7.52
CA LYS A 201 -7.65 -3.29 7.88
C LYS A 201 -6.68 -2.58 6.94
N ILE A 202 -6.97 -1.34 6.59
CA ILE A 202 -6.10 -0.52 5.74
C ILE A 202 -5.88 0.82 6.43
N ILE A 203 -4.61 1.16 6.67
CA ILE A 203 -4.17 2.44 7.23
C ILE A 203 -3.50 3.22 6.10
N VAL A 204 -4.04 4.39 5.79
CA VAL A 204 -3.59 5.23 4.68
C VAL A 204 -2.92 6.49 5.23
N THR A 205 -1.66 6.69 4.86
CA THR A 205 -1.02 8.02 4.92
C THR A 205 -1.09 8.67 3.55
N CYS A 206 -1.28 9.98 3.49
CA CYS A 206 -1.26 10.74 2.24
C CYS A 206 -0.38 11.99 2.33
N GLU A 207 0.14 12.45 1.19
CA GLU A 207 0.81 13.76 1.12
C GLU A 207 -0.16 14.92 1.20
N GLU A 208 -1.33 14.77 0.58
CA GLU A 208 -2.40 15.78 0.57
C GLU A 208 -3.72 15.16 1.02
N LEU A 209 -4.34 15.74 2.04
CA LEU A 209 -5.74 15.47 2.36
C LEU A 209 -6.62 16.44 1.55
N VAL A 210 -7.44 15.89 0.66
CA VAL A 210 -8.27 16.67 -0.28
C VAL A 210 -9.76 16.48 -0.02
N GLU A 211 -10.56 17.44 -0.49
CA GLU A 211 -12.02 17.28 -0.51
C GLU A 211 -12.43 16.17 -1.47
N SER A 212 -13.53 15.47 -1.16
CA SER A 212 -14.00 14.34 -1.97
C SER A 212 -14.31 14.69 -3.42
N ASP A 213 -14.59 15.95 -3.74
CA ASP A 213 -14.83 16.37 -5.14
C ASP A 213 -13.56 16.32 -5.99
N VAL A 214 -12.38 16.53 -5.40
CA VAL A 214 -11.08 16.30 -6.07
C VAL A 214 -10.88 14.81 -6.34
N ILE A 215 -11.31 13.95 -5.42
CA ILE A 215 -11.25 12.50 -5.64
C ILE A 215 -12.18 12.09 -6.79
N LYS A 216 -13.41 12.63 -6.81
CA LYS A 216 -14.41 12.35 -7.85
C LYS A 216 -14.03 12.90 -9.22
N SER A 217 -13.21 13.95 -9.31
CA SER A 217 -12.76 14.49 -10.60
C SER A 217 -11.74 13.60 -11.30
N SER A 218 -11.13 12.63 -10.61
CA SER A 218 -10.20 11.66 -11.19
C SER A 218 -10.35 10.28 -10.54
N PRO A 219 -11.53 9.65 -10.66
CA PRO A 219 -11.88 8.46 -9.89
C PRO A 219 -11.03 7.24 -10.27
N HIS A 220 -10.42 7.24 -11.46
CA HIS A 220 -9.52 6.18 -11.95
C HIS A 220 -8.21 6.07 -11.16
N HIS A 221 -7.81 7.11 -10.42
CA HIS A 221 -6.66 7.02 -9.51
C HIS A 221 -7.02 6.38 -8.17
N THR A 222 -8.31 6.25 -7.84
CA THR A 222 -8.75 5.73 -6.54
C THR A 222 -8.54 4.21 -6.49
N ILE A 223 -7.49 3.78 -5.80
CA ILE A 223 -7.12 2.36 -5.69
C ILE A 223 -7.73 1.67 -4.47
N VAL A 224 -8.11 2.44 -3.45
CA VAL A 224 -8.79 1.93 -2.25
C VAL A 224 -10.02 2.78 -1.98
N PRO A 225 -11.23 2.18 -2.00
CA PRO A 225 -12.45 2.90 -1.69
C PRO A 225 -12.57 3.14 -0.17
N GLY A 226 -13.16 4.27 0.21
CA GLY A 226 -13.22 4.70 1.60
C GLY A 226 -13.80 3.69 2.57
N PHE A 227 -14.79 2.89 2.17
CA PHE A 227 -15.38 1.85 3.04
C PHE A 227 -14.40 0.73 3.43
N ARG A 228 -13.32 0.52 2.68
CA ARG A 228 -12.25 -0.44 3.02
C ARG A 228 -11.20 0.14 3.96
N VAL A 229 -11.12 1.47 4.09
CA VAL A 229 -10.10 2.16 4.88
C VAL A 229 -10.52 2.28 6.35
N SER A 230 -9.58 2.01 7.25
CA SER A 230 -9.75 2.09 8.70
C SER A 230 -9.28 3.43 9.28
N ALA A 231 -8.20 4.00 8.72
CA ALA A 231 -7.63 5.28 9.16
C ALA A 231 -7.02 6.06 7.99
N VAL A 232 -7.13 7.38 8.04
CA VAL A 232 -6.51 8.33 7.12
C VAL A 232 -5.61 9.27 7.91
N ILE A 233 -4.41 9.53 7.42
CA ILE A 233 -3.45 10.42 8.04
C ILE A 233 -2.84 11.31 6.96
N GLU A 234 -2.95 12.62 7.11
CA GLU A 234 -2.14 13.56 6.32
C GLU A 234 -0.72 13.57 6.90
N GLU A 235 0.23 13.01 6.18
CA GLU A 235 1.61 12.82 6.64
C GLU A 235 2.58 13.15 5.51
N PRO A 236 2.82 14.45 5.21
CA PRO A 236 3.78 14.85 4.21
C PRO A 236 5.16 14.26 4.52
N TYR A 237 5.87 13.82 3.47
CA TYR A 237 7.13 13.07 3.62
C TYR A 237 6.97 11.68 4.23
N GLY A 238 5.77 11.09 4.20
CA GLY A 238 5.50 9.77 4.74
C GLY A 238 6.33 8.65 4.08
N CYS A 239 6.72 8.83 2.81
CA CYS A 239 7.61 7.91 2.11
C CYS A 239 9.10 8.05 2.40
N HIS A 240 9.54 9.19 2.95
CA HIS A 240 10.96 9.51 3.02
C HIS A 240 11.74 8.42 3.80
N PRO A 241 12.86 7.91 3.23
CA PRO A 241 13.66 8.47 2.13
C PRO A 241 13.29 8.03 0.70
N PHE A 242 12.26 7.21 0.54
CA PHE A 242 11.82 6.73 -0.77
C PHE A 242 11.10 7.80 -1.59
N GLU A 243 11.06 7.56 -2.89
CA GLU A 243 10.35 8.38 -3.86
C GLU A 243 8.83 8.19 -3.81
N LEU A 244 8.14 9.23 -4.28
CA LEU A 244 6.71 9.23 -4.54
C LEU A 244 6.45 10.07 -5.78
N VAL A 245 5.91 9.44 -6.83
CA VAL A 245 5.71 10.05 -8.14
C VAL A 245 4.89 11.34 -8.02
N GLY A 246 5.43 12.43 -8.55
CA GLY A 246 4.81 13.76 -8.52
C GLY A 246 5.13 14.60 -7.28
N TYR A 247 5.74 14.03 -6.24
CA TYR A 247 6.10 14.73 -5.00
C TYR A 247 7.61 14.80 -4.80
N ARG A 248 8.31 13.67 -4.87
CA ARG A 248 9.76 13.63 -4.64
C ARG A 248 10.44 12.41 -5.25
N GLY A 249 11.71 12.59 -5.58
CA GLY A 249 12.63 11.52 -5.90
C GLY A 249 13.29 10.91 -4.65
N LEU A 250 14.12 9.90 -4.90
CA LEU A 250 14.87 9.18 -3.87
C LEU A 250 15.93 10.08 -3.20
N ASP A 251 15.94 10.13 -1.87
CA ASP A 251 16.90 10.93 -1.09
C ASP A 251 18.25 10.21 -0.95
N THR A 252 19.14 10.47 -1.90
CA THR A 252 20.45 9.81 -1.94
C THR A 252 21.35 10.11 -0.74
N ALA A 253 21.17 11.25 -0.07
CA ALA A 253 21.94 11.61 1.12
C ALA A 253 21.51 10.74 2.32
N MET A 254 20.21 10.61 2.55
CA MET A 254 19.69 9.72 3.60
C MET A 254 20.01 8.24 3.30
N PHE A 255 19.87 7.81 2.04
CA PHE A 255 20.27 6.46 1.65
C PHE A 255 21.77 6.20 1.87
N SER A 256 22.62 7.21 1.68
CA SER A 256 24.05 7.10 1.97
C SER A 256 24.33 6.95 3.48
N LEU A 257 23.58 7.66 4.33
CA LEU A 257 23.66 7.51 5.79
C LEU A 257 23.21 6.09 6.21
N ILE A 258 22.08 5.63 5.70
CA ILE A 258 21.53 4.29 5.97
C ILE A 258 22.52 3.21 5.52
N ASN A 259 23.07 3.32 4.31
CA ASN A 259 24.08 2.38 3.81
C ASN A 259 25.31 2.30 4.72
N GLN A 260 25.75 3.42 5.30
CA GLN A 260 26.85 3.43 6.27
C GLN A 260 26.43 2.78 7.59
N ALA A 261 25.19 2.99 8.04
CA ALA A 261 24.64 2.35 9.23
C ALA A 261 24.64 0.81 9.13
N PHE A 262 24.33 0.25 7.95
CA PHE A 262 24.42 -1.20 7.71
C PHE A 262 25.86 -1.73 7.72
N LYS A 263 26.88 -0.88 7.53
CA LYS A 263 28.29 -1.28 7.46
C LYS A 263 29.02 -1.17 8.80
N ALA A 264 28.61 -0.27 9.69
CA ALA A 264 29.23 -0.08 11.01
C ALA A 264 28.66 -1.03 12.09
N GLU A 265 29.50 -1.49 13.02
CA GLU A 265 29.14 -2.48 14.07
C GLU A 265 27.82 -2.11 14.79
N ASP A 266 27.77 -0.90 15.36
CA ASP A 266 26.58 -0.32 16.02
C ASP A 266 25.76 0.62 15.12
N GLY A 267 26.04 0.66 13.82
CA GLY A 267 25.51 1.68 12.92
C GLY A 267 23.98 1.71 12.86
N LEU A 268 23.33 0.56 12.69
CA LEU A 268 21.86 0.47 12.69
C LEU A 268 21.25 0.82 14.04
N LYS A 269 21.89 0.42 15.14
CA LYS A 269 21.41 0.78 16.48
C LYS A 269 21.42 2.30 16.65
N ASN A 270 22.52 2.95 16.30
CA ASN A 270 22.66 4.41 16.38
C ASN A 270 21.67 5.12 15.45
N TYR A 271 21.46 4.59 14.23
CA TYR A 271 20.44 5.11 13.32
C TYR A 271 19.04 5.04 13.94
N PHE A 272 18.68 3.91 14.56
CA PHE A 272 17.38 3.74 15.20
C PHE A 272 17.21 4.67 16.41
N ASP A 273 18.23 4.79 17.25
CA ASP A 273 18.22 5.67 18.43
C ASP A 273 18.00 7.13 18.01
N GLU A 274 18.65 7.60 16.95
CA GLU A 274 18.54 8.99 16.47
C GLU A 274 17.29 9.23 15.61
N TRP A 275 17.07 8.43 14.58
CA TRP A 275 16.10 8.71 13.51
C TRP A 275 14.73 8.07 13.71
N VAL A 276 14.60 7.12 14.64
CA VAL A 276 13.34 6.41 14.89
C VAL A 276 12.84 6.66 16.31
N TYR A 277 13.62 6.27 17.32
CA TYR A 277 13.23 6.35 18.73
C TYR A 277 13.39 7.76 19.32
N GLY A 278 14.41 8.50 18.90
CA GLY A 278 14.69 9.85 19.38
C GLY A 278 13.72 10.92 18.87
N LEU A 279 12.86 10.58 17.89
CA LEU A 279 11.96 11.52 17.23
C LEU A 279 10.51 11.05 17.43
N PRO A 280 9.59 11.92 17.89
CA PRO A 280 8.24 11.52 18.25
C PRO A 280 7.33 11.22 17.05
N ASP A 281 7.58 11.84 15.90
CA ASP A 281 6.72 11.77 14.71
C ASP A 281 7.50 12.14 13.43
N ARG A 282 6.82 12.08 12.27
CA ARG A 282 7.44 12.40 10.97
C ARG A 282 7.76 13.90 10.82
N ALA A 283 6.97 14.79 11.42
CA ALA A 283 7.26 16.22 11.38
C ALA A 283 8.58 16.55 12.09
N ALA A 284 8.83 15.95 13.26
CA ALA A 284 10.09 16.03 13.97
C ALA A 284 11.23 15.37 13.19
N TYR A 285 10.96 14.24 12.52
CA TYR A 285 11.91 13.61 11.60
C TYR A 285 12.37 14.55 10.48
N MET A 286 11.45 15.26 9.82
CA MET A 286 11.81 16.18 8.75
C MET A 286 12.53 17.44 9.27
N LYS A 287 12.16 17.96 10.45
CA LYS A 287 12.91 19.05 11.10
C LYS A 287 14.34 18.63 11.44
N HIS A 288 14.51 17.41 11.94
CA HIS A 288 15.83 16.86 12.23
C HIS A 288 16.66 16.65 10.96
N TYR A 289 16.03 16.14 9.89
CA TYR A 289 16.65 16.06 8.57
C TYR A 289 17.22 17.40 8.12
N VAL A 290 16.40 18.46 8.17
CA VAL A 290 16.83 19.81 7.76
C VAL A 290 17.97 20.34 8.64
N LYS A 291 17.99 20.00 9.94
CA LYS A 291 19.09 20.36 10.83
C LYS A 291 20.41 19.68 10.46
N ILE A 292 20.37 18.42 10.01
CA ILE A 292 21.57 17.63 9.69
C ILE A 292 22.07 17.89 8.27
N PHE A 293 21.16 17.89 7.28
CA PHE A 293 21.51 17.95 5.85
C PHE A 293 21.27 19.32 5.21
N GLY A 294 20.52 20.20 5.87
CA GLY A 294 20.13 21.51 5.35
C GLY A 294 18.89 21.46 4.45
N GLN A 295 18.16 22.57 4.41
CA GLN A 295 16.94 22.70 3.60
C GLN A 295 17.22 22.55 2.09
N GLN A 296 18.38 23.02 1.63
CA GLN A 296 18.74 22.91 0.22
C GLN A 296 18.85 21.46 -0.24
N MET A 297 19.35 20.56 0.62
CA MET A 297 19.41 19.14 0.31
C MET A 297 18.01 18.55 0.13
N LEU A 298 17.08 18.87 1.04
CA LEU A 298 15.68 18.44 0.94
C LEU A 298 15.01 18.95 -0.36
N ASN A 299 15.31 20.18 -0.75
CA ASN A 299 14.75 20.80 -1.96
C ASN A 299 15.24 20.13 -3.25
N ASN A 300 16.44 19.56 -3.26
CA ASN A 300 17.02 18.93 -4.45
C ASN A 300 16.23 17.71 -4.93
N TYR A 301 15.49 17.05 -4.03
CA TYR A 301 14.71 15.86 -4.34
C TYR A 301 13.23 16.16 -4.61
N GLN A 302 12.80 17.42 -4.52
CA GLN A 302 11.42 17.79 -4.87
C GLN A 302 11.16 17.52 -6.35
N ALA A 303 10.01 16.89 -6.64
CA ALA A 303 9.61 16.63 -8.01
C ALA A 303 9.36 17.97 -8.72
N ARG A 304 9.83 18.05 -9.97
CA ARG A 304 9.43 19.13 -10.88
C ARG A 304 8.15 18.73 -11.59
N SER A 305 7.31 19.71 -11.92
CA SER A 305 6.09 19.45 -12.66
C SER A 305 6.41 18.76 -13.99
N TYR A 306 5.83 17.58 -14.18
CA TYR A 306 5.87 16.82 -15.41
C TYR A 306 4.52 16.12 -15.59
N HIS A 307 3.64 16.73 -16.36
CA HIS A 307 2.26 16.28 -16.52
C HIS A 307 2.16 15.28 -17.67
N SER A 308 1.39 14.19 -17.47
CA SER A 308 0.94 13.34 -18.56
C SER A 308 -0.01 14.12 -19.48
N ALA A 309 -0.18 13.64 -20.72
CA ALA A 309 -1.25 14.14 -21.58
C ALA A 309 -2.60 13.93 -20.88
N PRO A 310 -3.47 14.96 -20.81
CA PRO A 310 -4.77 14.83 -20.14
C PRO A 310 -5.72 13.96 -20.98
N ALA A 311 -6.56 13.18 -20.30
CA ALA A 311 -7.68 12.49 -20.93
C ALA A 311 -8.87 13.44 -21.10
N ASN A 312 -9.44 13.51 -22.30
CA ASN A 312 -10.65 14.28 -22.57
C ASN A 312 -11.88 13.42 -22.27
N TYR A 313 -12.46 13.57 -21.08
CA TYR A 313 -13.72 12.92 -20.67
C TYR A 313 -14.96 13.74 -21.05
N GLY A 314 -14.87 14.57 -22.09
CA GLY A 314 -15.94 15.47 -22.52
C GLY A 314 -17.30 14.78 -22.55
N ILE A 315 -18.27 15.43 -21.92
CA ILE A 315 -19.68 15.06 -21.97
C ILE A 315 -20.43 16.20 -22.66
N PRO A 316 -21.44 15.91 -23.50
CA PRO A 316 -22.21 16.96 -24.17
C PRO A 316 -22.86 17.93 -23.17
N PHE A 317 -23.27 17.40 -22.01
CA PHE A 317 -23.97 18.12 -20.94
C PHE A 317 -23.55 17.53 -19.58
N GLN A 318 -23.43 18.37 -18.54
CA GLN A 318 -23.13 17.93 -17.17
C GLN A 318 -24.35 17.38 -16.41
N SER A 319 -25.53 17.62 -16.96
CA SER A 319 -26.84 17.29 -16.41
C SER A 319 -27.74 16.91 -17.58
N GLY A 320 -28.76 16.07 -17.35
CA GLY A 320 -29.83 15.89 -18.34
C GLY A 320 -30.69 17.14 -18.54
N TRP A 321 -30.42 18.22 -17.80
CA TRP A 321 -31.14 19.49 -17.80
C TRP A 321 -30.20 20.65 -18.11
N ASP A 322 -30.67 21.61 -18.92
CA ASP A 322 -29.96 22.83 -19.26
C ASP A 322 -29.99 23.88 -18.12
N HIS A 323 -29.40 25.06 -18.36
CA HIS A 323 -29.33 26.14 -17.38
C HIS A 323 -30.68 26.76 -17.02
N ASN A 324 -31.73 26.53 -17.82
CA ASN A 324 -33.10 26.95 -17.55
C ASN A 324 -33.93 25.83 -16.88
N GLY A 325 -33.31 24.68 -16.59
CA GLY A 325 -34.00 23.54 -16.00
C GLY A 325 -34.85 22.77 -17.01
N ILE A 326 -34.53 22.86 -18.30
CA ILE A 326 -35.20 22.12 -19.40
C ILE A 326 -34.40 20.86 -19.72
N SER A 327 -35.08 19.72 -19.82
CA SER A 327 -34.48 18.44 -20.20
C SER A 327 -33.91 18.52 -21.60
N HIS A 328 -32.63 18.16 -21.77
CA HIS A 328 -31.97 18.11 -23.07
C HIS A 328 -32.65 17.10 -24.02
N ASP A 329 -33.17 16.01 -23.47
CA ASP A 329 -33.76 14.92 -24.24
C ASP A 329 -35.25 15.17 -24.53
N LEU A 330 -35.97 15.80 -23.60
CA LEU A 330 -37.43 15.94 -23.68
C LEU A 330 -37.92 17.35 -24.02
N GLY A 331 -37.05 18.36 -23.92
CA GLY A 331 -37.41 19.75 -24.20
C GLY A 331 -38.44 20.34 -23.23
N VAL A 332 -38.66 19.71 -22.07
CA VAL A 332 -39.60 20.17 -21.03
C VAL A 332 -38.88 20.37 -19.70
N ASP A 333 -39.44 21.19 -18.82
CA ASP A 333 -39.00 21.31 -17.42
C ASP A 333 -39.51 20.12 -16.58
N ARG A 334 -39.26 20.16 -15.25
CA ARG A 334 -39.68 19.10 -14.33
C ARG A 334 -41.20 18.91 -14.26
N GLU A 335 -41.95 20.01 -14.30
CA GLU A 335 -43.41 19.95 -14.27
C GLU A 335 -43.95 19.34 -15.57
N GLY A 336 -43.38 19.72 -16.71
CA GLY A 336 -43.70 19.11 -18.01
C GLY A 336 -43.31 17.63 -18.08
N LEU A 337 -42.24 17.21 -17.40
CA LEU A 337 -41.88 15.79 -17.28
C LEU A 337 -42.94 15.01 -16.49
N GLU A 338 -43.42 15.54 -15.37
CA GLU A 338 -44.49 14.92 -14.57
C GLU A 338 -45.77 14.75 -15.40
N GLN A 339 -46.17 15.80 -16.14
CA GLN A 339 -47.32 15.73 -17.06
C GLN A 339 -47.12 14.71 -18.19
N LEU A 340 -45.90 14.57 -18.72
CA LEU A 340 -45.59 13.55 -19.74
C LEU A 340 -45.68 12.14 -19.18
N ILE A 341 -45.22 11.91 -17.95
CA ILE A 341 -45.32 10.61 -17.26
C ILE A 341 -46.79 10.26 -17.02
N GLU A 342 -47.61 11.21 -16.55
CA GLU A 342 -49.05 10.99 -16.37
C GLU A 342 -49.77 10.64 -17.69
N LYS A 343 -49.37 11.30 -18.79
CA LYS A 343 -50.00 11.12 -20.10
C LYS A 343 -49.54 9.87 -20.85
N LYS A 344 -48.28 9.48 -20.71
CA LYS A 344 -47.64 8.43 -21.54
C LYS A 344 -47.14 7.20 -20.75
N GLY A 345 -47.12 7.25 -19.42
CA GLY A 345 -46.58 6.19 -18.57
C GLY A 345 -45.06 6.28 -18.37
N GLU A 346 -44.47 5.25 -17.74
CA GLU A 346 -43.04 5.22 -17.34
C GLU A 346 -42.04 5.16 -18.51
N LEU A 347 -42.50 4.86 -19.73
CA LEU A 347 -41.69 4.82 -20.94
C LEU A 347 -41.92 6.10 -21.76
N VAL A 348 -41.42 7.23 -21.27
CA VAL A 348 -41.42 8.48 -22.03
C VAL A 348 -40.33 8.37 -23.12
N ASP A 349 -40.73 8.01 -24.34
CA ASP A 349 -39.82 7.90 -25.48
C ASP A 349 -39.17 9.27 -25.82
N VAL A 350 -37.84 9.28 -25.81
CA VAL A 350 -37.00 10.34 -26.38
C VAL A 350 -36.97 10.11 -27.90
N LYS A 351 -37.39 11.12 -28.69
CA LYS A 351 -37.37 11.02 -30.16
C LYS A 351 -36.01 11.29 -30.75
#